data_AF-A0A1X0BNC5-F1
#
_entry.id   AF-A0A1X0BNC5-F1
#
_cell.length_a   1.000
_cell.length_b   1.000
_cell.length_c   1.000
_cell.angle_alpha   90.00
_cell.angle_beta   90.00
_cell.angle_gamma   90.00
#
_symmetry.space_group_name_H-M   'P 1'
#
loop_
_entity.id
_entity.type
_entity.pdbx_description
1 polymer ?
#
loop_
_entity_poly.entity_id
_entity_poly.type
_entity_poly.pdbx_seq_one_letter_code
_entity_poly.pdbx_strand_id
1 'polypeptide(L)'
;MPAVPRSIVLWCAMAALTAACTQSISGHAMRAVPGIDDDSLSPIDVETIMLDQSQMRAITGAGEDLTIIPTMDAKTPVDIEPLAETTPPQCQWIFAETQTFGPDVEEFRKTTFQHPPDGGLISEGAAAYRDAMTARRAFDGLASLVEGCSATALGSMFVGDWTIGADILQTRPEGACGRDYRVKSAVLVEVTACRFPDSVPEIVMTNILANVPE
;
A
#
# COMPACT_ATOMS: atom_id res chain seq x y z
N MET A 1 -38.71 -35.68 -54.48
CA MET A 1 -38.05 -36.02 -53.19
C MET A 1 -36.66 -36.55 -53.54
N PRO A 2 -35.57 -36.05 -52.94
CA PRO A 2 -35.39 -36.15 -51.49
C PRO A 2 -35.22 -34.79 -50.80
N ALA A 3 -35.78 -34.73 -49.59
CA ALA A 3 -35.57 -33.66 -48.64
C ALA A 3 -34.21 -33.86 -47.97
N VAL A 4 -33.34 -32.86 -48.07
CA VAL A 4 -32.11 -32.79 -47.28
C VAL A 4 -32.52 -32.52 -45.82
N PRO A 5 -32.12 -33.35 -44.84
CA PRO A 5 -32.55 -33.18 -43.46
C PRO A 5 -31.82 -31.99 -42.84
N ARG A 6 -32.52 -30.85 -42.78
CA ARG A 6 -32.11 -29.60 -42.10
C ARG A 6 -31.71 -29.81 -40.63
N SER A 7 -32.13 -30.91 -40.00
CA SER A 7 -31.84 -31.21 -38.59
C SER A 7 -30.39 -31.58 -38.29
N ILE A 8 -29.61 -32.07 -39.26
CA ILE A 8 -28.22 -32.48 -39.01
C ILE A 8 -27.27 -31.26 -38.94
N VAL A 9 -27.54 -30.22 -39.73
CA VAL A 9 -26.70 -29.01 -39.77
C VAL A 9 -26.84 -28.17 -38.49
N LEU A 10 -28.02 -28.17 -37.87
CA LEU A 10 -28.30 -27.42 -36.63
C LEU A 10 -27.65 -28.03 -35.38
N TRP A 11 -27.38 -29.33 -35.37
CA TRP A 11 -26.72 -29.99 -34.24
C TRP A 11 -25.19 -29.83 -34.25
N CYS A 12 -24.56 -29.76 -35.43
CA CYS A 12 -23.12 -29.48 -35.53
C CYS A 12 -22.77 -28.03 -35.11
N ALA A 13 -23.66 -27.07 -35.34
CA ALA A 13 -23.42 -25.68 -34.98
C ALA A 13 -23.48 -25.42 -33.46
N MET A 14 -24.26 -26.21 -32.71
CA MET A 14 -24.41 -26.03 -31.26
C MET A 14 -23.26 -26.66 -30.45
N ALA A 15 -22.61 -27.71 -30.98
CA ALA A 15 -21.45 -28.33 -30.34
C ALA A 15 -20.15 -27.51 -30.49
N ALA A 16 -20.08 -26.58 -31.45
CA ALA A 16 -18.89 -25.76 -31.69
C ALA A 16 -18.75 -24.56 -30.73
N LEU A 17 -19.82 -24.20 -29.99
CA LEU A 17 -19.86 -23.01 -29.14
C LEU A 17 -19.39 -23.24 -27.70
N THR A 18 -19.04 -24.48 -27.31
CA THR A 18 -18.57 -24.78 -25.93
C THR A 18 -17.07 -25.03 -25.83
N ALA A 19 -16.32 -24.98 -26.93
CA ALA A 19 -14.87 -25.07 -26.93
C ALA A 19 -14.21 -23.70 -26.73
N ALA A 20 -14.59 -22.96 -25.68
CA ALA A 20 -13.80 -21.85 -25.21
C ALA A 20 -12.56 -22.43 -24.51
N CYS A 21 -11.43 -22.45 -25.22
CA CYS A 21 -10.15 -22.83 -24.65
C CYS A 21 -9.73 -21.74 -23.66
N THR A 22 -10.07 -21.87 -22.37
CA THR A 22 -9.42 -21.11 -21.32
C THR A 22 -8.03 -21.69 -21.14
N GLN A 23 -7.07 -21.24 -21.95
CA GLN A 23 -5.66 -21.49 -21.67
C GLN A 23 -5.27 -20.55 -20.53
N SER A 24 -5.21 -21.09 -19.31
CA SER A 24 -4.53 -20.41 -18.20
C SER A 24 -3.04 -20.45 -18.51
N ILE A 25 -2.49 -19.33 -18.98
CA ILE A 25 -1.04 -19.15 -19.01
C ILE A 25 -0.65 -18.92 -17.55
N SER A 26 0.00 -19.91 -16.94
CA SER A 26 0.70 -19.73 -15.67
C SER A 26 1.88 -18.80 -15.93
N GLY A 27 1.63 -17.49 -15.88
CA GLY A 27 2.68 -16.49 -15.80
C GLY A 27 3.16 -16.43 -14.36
N HIS A 28 4.41 -16.82 -14.11
CA HIS A 28 5.10 -16.36 -12.91
C HIS A 28 5.54 -14.93 -13.19
N ALA A 29 5.10 -13.97 -12.37
CA ALA A 29 5.67 -12.63 -12.39
C ALA A 29 7.15 -12.77 -12.03
N MET A 30 8.01 -12.67 -13.05
CA MET A 30 9.45 -12.64 -12.87
C MET A 30 9.87 -11.18 -12.88
N ARG A 31 10.64 -10.76 -11.88
CA ARG A 31 11.25 -9.43 -11.82
C ARG A 31 11.93 -9.15 -13.16
N ALA A 32 11.67 -7.97 -13.73
CA ALA A 32 12.44 -7.50 -14.88
C ALA A 32 13.93 -7.53 -14.50
N VAL A 33 14.81 -7.87 -15.45
CA VAL A 33 16.25 -7.84 -15.21
C VAL A 33 16.60 -6.44 -14.68
N PRO A 34 17.25 -6.32 -13.51
CA PRO A 34 17.59 -5.04 -12.91
C PRO A 34 18.25 -4.13 -13.95
N GLY A 35 17.81 -2.88 -14.01
CA GLY A 35 18.50 -1.85 -14.79
C GLY A 35 19.95 -1.73 -14.32
N ILE A 36 20.82 -1.16 -15.15
CA ILE A 36 22.24 -0.96 -14.83
C ILE A 36 22.43 -0.12 -13.53
N ASP A 37 21.38 0.56 -13.08
CA ASP A 37 21.33 1.41 -11.87
C ASP A 37 20.36 0.89 -10.78
N ASP A 38 19.89 -0.36 -10.83
CA ASP A 38 19.01 -0.94 -9.81
C ASP A 38 19.79 -1.90 -8.90
N ASP A 39 20.50 -1.32 -7.92
CA ASP A 39 21.24 -2.06 -6.88
C ASP A 39 20.31 -2.70 -5.82
N SER A 40 18.99 -2.57 -5.97
CA SER A 40 18.01 -3.14 -5.04
C SER A 40 18.14 -4.66 -4.97
N LEU A 41 18.23 -5.17 -3.73
CA LEU A 41 18.19 -6.60 -3.45
C LEU A 41 16.78 -7.09 -3.08
N SER A 42 15.77 -6.21 -3.18
CA SER A 42 14.37 -6.58 -2.91
C SER A 42 13.85 -7.55 -3.96
N PRO A 43 13.04 -8.56 -3.60
CA PRO A 43 12.30 -9.36 -4.57
C PRO A 43 11.07 -8.62 -5.15
N ILE A 44 10.67 -7.50 -4.54
CA ILE A 44 9.48 -6.72 -4.90
C ILE A 44 9.88 -5.36 -5.48
N ASP A 45 9.27 -5.00 -6.61
CA ASP A 45 9.29 -3.64 -7.16
C ASP A 45 8.10 -2.86 -6.59
N VAL A 46 8.38 -1.82 -5.80
CA VAL A 46 7.33 -1.04 -5.11
C VAL A 46 6.39 -0.33 -6.10
N GLU A 47 6.86 0.07 -7.27
CA GLU A 47 6.04 0.79 -8.25
C GLU A 47 4.94 -0.11 -8.83
N THR A 48 5.13 -1.44 -8.78
CA THR A 48 4.16 -2.41 -9.32
C THR A 48 3.05 -2.77 -8.35
N ILE A 49 3.22 -2.50 -7.04
CA ILE A 49 2.22 -2.83 -6.01
C ILE A 49 1.37 -1.63 -5.60
N MET A 50 1.88 -0.41 -5.79
CA MET A 50 1.20 0.84 -5.46
C MET A 50 0.00 1.11 -6.36
N LEU A 51 -0.98 1.85 -5.85
CA LEU A 51 -2.18 2.17 -6.61
C LEU A 51 -1.95 3.42 -7.46
N ASP A 52 -2.53 3.44 -8.65
CA ASP A 52 -2.55 4.66 -9.45
C ASP A 52 -3.65 5.62 -8.98
N GLN A 53 -3.59 6.87 -9.45
CA GLN A 53 -4.59 7.88 -9.11
C GLN A 53 -6.01 7.47 -9.48
N SER A 54 -6.21 6.72 -10.57
CA SER A 54 -7.54 6.29 -10.99
C SER A 54 -8.14 5.28 -10.01
N GLN A 55 -7.32 4.34 -9.51
CA GLN A 55 -7.69 3.40 -8.46
C GLN A 55 -7.99 4.13 -7.15
N MET A 56 -7.12 5.06 -6.74
CA MET A 56 -7.33 5.86 -5.53
C MET A 56 -8.62 6.69 -5.59
N ARG A 57 -8.96 7.26 -6.75
CA ARG A 57 -10.24 7.96 -6.99
C ARG A 57 -11.44 7.04 -6.85
N ALA A 58 -11.35 5.83 -7.39
CA ALA A 58 -12.42 4.84 -7.30
C ALA A 58 -12.66 4.40 -5.84
N ILE A 59 -11.59 4.21 -5.06
CA ILE A 59 -11.68 3.79 -3.65
C ILE A 59 -12.22 4.90 -2.75
N THR A 60 -11.69 6.11 -2.91
CA THR A 60 -12.07 7.26 -2.06
C THR A 60 -13.46 7.82 -2.39
N GLY A 61 -13.95 7.61 -3.62
CA GLY A 61 -15.18 8.24 -4.11
C GLY A 61 -15.05 9.74 -4.40
N ALA A 62 -13.83 10.31 -4.29
CA ALA A 62 -13.58 11.74 -4.46
C ALA A 62 -13.50 12.19 -5.94
N GLY A 63 -13.49 11.26 -6.89
CA GLY A 63 -13.54 11.57 -8.32
C GLY A 63 -12.38 12.47 -8.77
N GLU A 64 -12.63 13.42 -9.68
CA GLU A 64 -11.56 14.27 -10.21
C GLU A 64 -10.90 15.19 -9.17
N ASP A 65 -11.55 15.43 -8.04
CA ASP A 65 -11.06 16.29 -6.97
C ASP A 65 -9.92 15.64 -6.16
N LEU A 66 -9.77 14.31 -6.22
CA LEU A 66 -8.60 13.63 -5.66
C LEU A 66 -7.40 13.81 -6.59
N THR A 67 -6.43 14.59 -6.12
CA THR A 67 -5.22 14.96 -6.88
C THR A 67 -3.96 14.60 -6.11
N ILE A 68 -2.93 14.11 -6.81
CA ILE A 68 -1.59 13.91 -6.22
C ILE A 68 -1.04 15.29 -5.84
N ILE A 69 -0.42 15.38 -4.65
CA ILE A 69 0.39 16.53 -4.25
C ILE A 69 1.80 16.31 -4.81
N PRO A 70 2.25 17.04 -5.85
CA PRO A 70 3.49 16.70 -6.56
C PRO A 70 4.75 16.72 -5.69
N THR A 71 4.77 17.53 -4.63
CA THR A 71 5.90 17.63 -3.69
C THR A 71 5.91 16.52 -2.63
N MET A 72 4.86 15.68 -2.59
CA MET A 72 4.71 14.56 -1.66
C MET A 72 4.57 13.23 -2.41
N ASP A 73 5.23 13.15 -3.56
CA ASP A 73 5.40 11.95 -4.35
C ASP A 73 6.88 11.52 -4.31
N ALA A 74 7.24 10.72 -3.30
CA ALA A 74 8.61 10.43 -2.92
C ALA A 74 9.05 9.01 -3.31
N LYS A 75 10.32 8.85 -3.68
CA LYS A 75 10.97 7.56 -3.97
C LYS A 75 12.02 7.14 -2.91
N THR A 76 12.13 7.93 -1.85
CA THR A 76 12.98 7.66 -0.69
C THR A 76 12.22 8.12 0.57
N PRO A 77 12.43 7.50 1.74
CA PRO A 77 11.89 8.02 2.99
C PRO A 77 12.30 9.47 3.20
N VAL A 78 11.36 10.32 3.60
CA VAL A 78 11.58 11.75 3.87
C VAL A 78 11.29 12.04 5.33
N ASP A 79 12.24 12.69 5.99
CA ASP A 79 12.05 13.24 7.33
C ASP A 79 11.62 14.70 7.22
N ILE A 80 10.79 15.14 8.15
CA ILE A 80 10.38 16.54 8.30
C ILE A 80 11.10 17.08 9.54
N GLU A 81 12.39 17.38 9.39
CA GLU A 81 13.27 17.70 10.52
C GLU A 81 12.73 18.80 11.44
N PRO A 82 12.16 19.91 10.94
CA PRO A 82 11.61 20.96 11.82
C PRO A 82 10.50 20.46 12.76
N LEU A 83 9.72 19.45 12.34
CA LEU A 83 8.68 18.84 13.17
C LEU A 83 9.25 17.74 14.08
N ALA A 84 10.18 16.94 13.57
CA ALA A 84 10.84 15.90 14.37
C ALA A 84 11.61 16.51 15.55
N GLU A 85 12.37 17.59 15.34
CA GLU A 85 13.18 18.24 16.38
C GLU A 85 12.35 18.86 17.52
N THR A 86 11.11 19.24 17.24
CA THR A 86 10.18 19.82 18.23
C THR A 86 9.29 18.76 18.89
N THR A 87 9.39 17.52 18.45
CA THR A 87 8.62 16.38 18.96
C THR A 87 9.42 15.61 20.03
N PRO A 88 8.79 15.10 21.10
CA PRO A 88 9.48 14.27 22.09
C PRO A 88 10.20 13.10 21.42
N PRO A 89 11.42 12.72 21.87
CA PRO A 89 12.24 11.69 21.23
C PRO A 89 11.50 10.38 20.92
N GLN A 90 10.60 9.96 21.81
CA GLN A 90 9.83 8.73 21.66
C GLN A 90 8.80 8.77 20.52
N CYS A 91 8.40 9.96 20.07
CA CYS A 91 7.36 10.17 19.06
C CYS A 91 7.89 10.81 17.75
N GLN A 92 9.21 11.09 17.66
CA GLN A 92 9.81 11.77 16.50
C GLN A 92 9.57 11.03 15.19
N TRP A 93 9.52 9.70 15.24
CA TRP A 93 9.29 8.83 14.10
C TRP A 93 8.02 9.17 13.30
N ILE A 94 7.01 9.79 13.92
CA ILE A 94 5.80 10.28 13.24
C ILE A 94 6.14 11.23 12.09
N PHE A 95 7.23 11.99 12.24
CA PHE A 95 7.75 12.95 11.26
C PHE A 95 9.09 12.52 10.65
N ALA A 96 9.56 11.30 10.94
CA ALA A 96 10.80 10.78 10.42
C ALA A 96 10.55 9.40 9.80
N GLU A 97 10.29 9.38 8.49
CA GLU A 97 10.06 8.15 7.74
C GLU A 97 11.28 7.23 7.78
N THR A 98 12.49 7.77 7.89
CA THR A 98 13.71 6.96 8.07
C THR A 98 13.70 6.15 9.36
N GLN A 99 13.01 6.64 10.41
CA GLN A 99 12.80 5.88 11.65
C GLN A 99 11.62 4.91 11.53
N THR A 100 10.57 5.30 10.82
CA THR A 100 9.38 4.46 10.59
C THR A 100 9.70 3.20 9.79
N PHE A 101 10.42 3.36 8.67
CA PHE A 101 10.74 2.26 7.75
C PHE A 101 12.13 1.66 8.01
N GLY A 102 12.98 2.34 8.77
CA GLY A 102 14.32 1.90 9.11
C GLY A 102 15.34 2.09 7.98
N PRO A 103 16.62 1.75 8.24
CA PRO A 103 17.72 1.99 7.30
C PRO A 103 17.89 0.89 6.24
N ASP A 104 17.26 -0.27 6.42
CA ASP A 104 17.45 -1.46 5.56
C ASP A 104 16.53 -1.45 4.30
N VAL A 105 15.96 -0.29 3.97
CA VAL A 105 15.04 -0.14 2.81
C VAL A 105 15.84 -0.27 1.52
N GLU A 106 15.40 -1.17 0.64
CA GLU A 106 15.99 -1.38 -0.69
C GLU A 106 15.25 -0.54 -1.74
N GLU A 107 13.93 -0.44 -1.65
CA GLU A 107 13.09 0.39 -2.51
C GLU A 107 11.97 1.07 -1.71
N PHE A 108 11.59 2.29 -2.10
CA PHE A 108 10.54 3.05 -1.43
C PHE A 108 9.70 3.84 -2.41
N ARG A 109 8.40 3.92 -2.15
CA ARG A 109 7.48 4.83 -2.83
C ARG A 109 6.45 5.32 -1.83
N LYS A 110 6.15 6.62 -1.83
CA LYS A 110 5.02 7.17 -1.10
C LYS A 110 4.38 8.30 -1.88
N THR A 111 3.09 8.18 -2.11
CA THR A 111 2.28 9.16 -2.84
C THR A 111 1.23 9.72 -1.92
N THR A 112 1.14 11.05 -1.84
CA THR A 112 0.06 11.73 -1.11
C THR A 112 -0.93 12.36 -2.06
N PHE A 113 -2.21 12.15 -1.77
CA PHE A 113 -3.35 12.70 -2.47
C PHE A 113 -4.09 13.69 -1.57
N GLN A 114 -4.59 14.77 -2.17
CA GLN A 114 -5.48 15.73 -1.54
C GLN A 114 -6.86 15.68 -2.17
N HIS A 115 -7.87 15.88 -1.33
CA HIS A 115 -9.27 16.10 -1.70
C HIS A 115 -9.73 17.44 -1.11
N PRO A 116 -9.49 18.57 -1.80
CA PRO A 116 -9.73 19.91 -1.24
C PRO A 116 -11.16 20.19 -0.75
N PRO A 117 -12.24 19.74 -1.43
CA PRO A 117 -13.62 20.03 -0.99
C PRO A 117 -13.90 19.65 0.46
N ASP A 118 -13.37 18.51 0.93
CA ASP A 118 -13.56 18.04 2.31
C ASP A 118 -12.32 18.22 3.19
N GLY A 119 -11.26 18.82 2.63
CA GLY A 119 -9.93 18.93 3.26
C GLY A 119 -9.32 17.55 3.58
N GLY A 120 -9.66 16.54 2.78
CA GLY A 120 -9.16 15.18 2.93
C GLY A 120 -7.74 15.05 2.45
N LEU A 121 -6.96 14.22 3.14
CA LEU A 121 -5.61 13.83 2.73
C LEU A 121 -5.51 12.32 2.89
N ILE A 122 -4.92 11.65 1.91
CA ILE A 122 -4.60 10.23 2.00
C ILE A 122 -3.24 9.97 1.36
N SER A 123 -2.37 9.27 2.07
CA SER A 123 -1.08 8.82 1.57
C SER A 123 -1.06 7.31 1.56
N GLU A 124 -0.53 6.74 0.49
CA GLU A 124 -0.09 5.34 0.44
C GLU A 124 1.43 5.34 0.34
N GLY A 125 2.09 4.46 1.09
CA GLY A 125 3.52 4.26 1.01
C GLY A 125 3.90 2.79 1.16
N ALA A 126 4.95 2.38 0.49
CA ALA A 126 5.52 1.05 0.59
C ALA A 126 7.04 1.12 0.64
N ALA A 127 7.63 0.41 1.60
CA ALA A 127 9.05 0.11 1.67
C ALA A 127 9.25 -1.38 1.38
N ALA A 128 10.08 -1.70 0.39
CA ALA A 128 10.51 -3.05 0.12
C ALA A 128 11.93 -3.29 0.67
N TYR A 129 12.15 -4.50 1.14
CA TYR A 129 13.36 -4.93 1.82
C TYR A 129 13.94 -6.14 1.10
N ARG A 130 15.19 -6.47 1.42
CA ARG A 130 15.89 -7.63 0.85
C ARG A 130 15.17 -8.95 1.05
N ASP A 131 14.53 -9.12 2.20
CA ASP A 131 13.83 -10.35 2.58
C ASP A 131 12.74 -10.09 3.62
N ALA A 132 11.88 -11.10 3.81
CA ALA A 132 10.75 -11.02 4.72
C ALA A 132 11.16 -10.86 6.20
N MET A 133 12.33 -11.37 6.60
CA MET A 133 12.83 -11.18 7.96
C MET A 133 13.22 -9.73 8.22
N THR A 134 13.78 -9.06 7.20
CA THR A 134 14.15 -7.64 7.27
C THR A 134 12.92 -6.75 7.33
N ALA A 135 11.91 -7.01 6.50
CA ALA A 135 10.62 -6.32 6.58
C ALA A 135 9.94 -6.53 7.94
N ARG A 136 9.95 -7.77 8.46
CA ARG A 136 9.44 -8.09 9.80
C ARG A 136 10.17 -7.31 10.89
N ARG A 137 11.50 -7.23 10.85
CA ARG A 137 12.28 -6.45 11.84
C ARG A 137 11.93 -4.97 11.81
N ALA A 138 11.72 -4.39 10.63
CA ALA A 138 11.28 -3.00 10.50
C ALA A 138 9.89 -2.80 11.14
N PHE A 139 8.95 -3.71 10.88
CA PHE A 139 7.61 -3.68 11.50
C PHE A 139 7.68 -3.82 13.03
N ASP A 140 8.47 -4.74 13.56
CA ASP A 140 8.63 -4.92 15.02
C ASP A 140 9.32 -3.69 15.67
N GLY A 141 10.23 -3.04 14.95
CA GLY A 141 10.81 -1.75 15.32
C GLY A 141 9.76 -0.64 15.41
N LEU A 142 8.89 -0.54 14.41
CA LEU A 142 7.76 0.41 14.40
C LEU A 142 6.78 0.14 15.55
N ALA A 143 6.47 -1.13 15.83
CA ALA A 143 5.66 -1.53 16.98
C ALA A 143 6.26 -1.00 18.30
N SER A 144 7.58 -1.15 18.47
CA SER A 144 8.31 -0.65 19.64
C SER A 144 8.28 0.89 19.73
N LEU A 145 8.34 1.59 18.59
CA LEU A 145 8.23 3.05 18.52
C LEU A 145 6.83 3.55 18.95
N VAL A 146 5.78 2.84 18.52
CA VAL A 146 4.39 3.14 18.92
C VAL A 146 4.20 2.92 20.41
N GLU A 147 4.65 1.79 20.95
CA GLU A 147 4.61 1.50 22.39
C GLU A 147 5.36 2.59 23.18
N GLY A 148 6.58 2.94 22.75
CA GLY A 148 7.40 3.97 23.39
C GLY A 148 6.75 5.34 23.39
N CYS A 149 6.17 5.77 22.26
CA CYS A 149 5.45 7.04 22.17
C CYS A 149 4.17 7.03 23.02
N SER A 150 3.40 5.93 22.98
CA SER A 150 2.13 5.79 23.70
C SER A 150 2.30 5.89 25.22
N ALA A 151 3.44 5.49 25.74
CA ALA A 151 3.77 5.56 27.17
C ALA A 151 4.11 6.98 27.66
N THR A 152 4.22 7.97 26.77
CA THR A 152 4.52 9.36 27.13
C THR A 152 3.26 10.16 27.45
N ALA A 153 3.42 11.31 28.13
CA ALA A 153 2.32 12.23 28.40
C ALA A 153 1.67 12.82 27.12
N LEU A 154 2.37 12.76 25.98
CA LEU A 154 1.88 13.22 24.68
C LEU A 154 1.47 12.05 23.75
N GLY A 155 1.47 10.80 24.24
CA GLY A 155 1.16 9.64 23.44
C GLY A 155 -0.22 9.71 22.78
N SER A 156 -1.25 10.17 23.51
CA SER A 156 -2.60 10.32 22.95
C SER A 156 -2.69 11.31 21.79
N MET A 157 -1.81 12.33 21.77
CA MET A 157 -1.75 13.33 20.69
C MET A 157 -1.11 12.76 19.43
N PHE A 158 -0.09 11.91 19.55
CA PHE A 158 0.68 11.42 18.40
C PHE A 158 0.23 10.07 17.87
N VAL A 159 -0.13 9.13 18.76
CA VAL A 159 -0.57 7.79 18.37
C VAL A 159 -2.05 7.52 18.70
N GLY A 160 -2.60 8.20 19.71
CA GLY A 160 -4.00 8.01 20.12
C GLY A 160 -4.33 6.56 20.49
N ASP A 161 -5.51 6.10 20.09
CA ASP A 161 -5.85 4.68 20.17
C ASP A 161 -4.99 3.90 19.18
N TRP A 162 -4.45 2.76 19.61
CA TRP A 162 -3.57 1.96 18.77
C TRP A 162 -3.86 0.47 18.90
N THR A 163 -3.50 -0.28 17.86
CA THR A 163 -3.59 -1.74 17.83
C THR A 163 -2.32 -2.28 17.18
N ILE A 164 -1.71 -3.28 17.82
CA ILE A 164 -0.58 -4.04 17.27
C ILE A 164 -1.00 -5.50 17.24
N GLY A 165 -0.98 -6.10 16.05
CA GLY A 165 -1.22 -7.51 15.83
C GLY A 165 0.00 -8.17 15.18
N ALA A 166 -0.20 -9.39 14.66
CA ALA A 166 0.90 -10.18 14.10
C ALA A 166 1.47 -9.58 12.81
N ASP A 167 0.71 -8.84 12.03
CA ASP A 167 1.10 -8.25 10.74
C ASP A 167 0.50 -6.86 10.53
N ILE A 168 -0.11 -6.30 11.58
CA ILE A 168 -0.88 -5.06 11.56
C ILE A 168 -0.47 -4.13 12.65
N LEU A 169 -0.34 -2.86 12.31
CA LEU A 169 -0.31 -1.79 13.27
C LEU A 169 -1.28 -0.68 12.85
N GLN A 170 -2.03 -0.14 13.79
CA GLN A 170 -2.91 1.00 13.55
C GLN A 170 -2.74 2.04 14.65
N THR A 171 -2.80 3.32 14.28
CA THR A 171 -2.85 4.46 15.21
C THR A 171 -4.00 5.38 14.83
N ARG A 172 -4.67 5.96 15.84
CA ARG A 172 -5.83 6.83 15.71
C ARG A 172 -5.71 8.03 16.67
N PRO A 173 -4.81 8.98 16.39
CA PRO A 173 -4.71 10.22 17.15
C PRO A 173 -5.93 11.12 16.94
N GLU A 174 -6.41 11.75 18.01
CA GLU A 174 -7.55 12.67 17.92
C GLU A 174 -7.18 13.93 17.12
N GLY A 175 -8.02 14.30 16.15
CA GLY A 175 -7.83 15.53 15.36
C GLY A 175 -6.65 15.50 14.38
N ALA A 176 -5.96 14.37 14.27
CA ALA A 176 -4.89 14.12 13.33
C ALA A 176 -5.24 12.93 12.40
N CYS A 177 -4.32 12.58 11.52
CA CYS A 177 -4.53 11.52 10.53
C CYS A 177 -4.32 10.15 11.17
N GLY A 178 -5.22 9.21 10.88
CA GLY A 178 -5.02 7.81 11.21
C GLY A 178 -3.90 7.22 10.36
N ARG A 179 -3.18 6.24 10.89
CA ARG A 179 -2.14 5.50 10.16
C ARG A 179 -2.39 4.02 10.30
N ASP A 180 -2.27 3.30 9.21
CA ASP A 180 -2.41 1.87 9.11
C ASP A 180 -1.14 1.29 8.48
N TYR A 181 -0.61 0.25 9.08
CA TYR A 181 0.59 -0.43 8.63
C TYR A 181 0.34 -1.91 8.48
N ARG A 182 0.91 -2.51 7.43
CA ARG A 182 0.92 -3.95 7.25
C ARG A 182 2.26 -4.43 6.73
N VAL A 183 2.74 -5.54 7.27
CA VAL A 183 3.90 -6.25 6.74
C VAL A 183 3.45 -7.52 6.03
N LYS A 184 3.87 -7.72 4.79
CA LYS A 184 3.62 -8.93 4.00
C LYS A 184 4.84 -9.23 3.14
N SER A 185 5.29 -10.49 3.14
CA SER A 185 6.50 -10.91 2.43
C SER A 185 7.66 -9.96 2.79
N ALA A 186 8.37 -9.40 1.80
CA ALA A 186 9.48 -8.47 1.99
C ALA A 186 9.07 -6.97 1.95
N VAL A 187 7.81 -6.61 2.29
CA VAL A 187 7.30 -5.23 2.19
C VAL A 187 6.61 -4.78 3.48
N LEU A 188 6.83 -3.53 3.87
CA LEU A 188 6.05 -2.78 4.86
C LEU A 188 5.26 -1.68 4.16
N VAL A 189 3.93 -1.75 4.24
CA VAL A 189 3.00 -0.78 3.66
C VAL A 189 2.46 0.14 4.75
N GLU A 190 2.38 1.44 4.47
CA GLU A 190 1.70 2.47 5.25
C GLU A 190 0.54 3.05 4.44
N VAL A 191 -0.62 3.23 5.08
CA VAL A 191 -1.68 4.11 4.60
C VAL A 191 -1.98 5.13 5.69
N THR A 192 -1.83 6.41 5.37
CA THR A 192 -2.19 7.53 6.26
C THR A 192 -3.43 8.20 5.71
N ALA A 193 -4.47 8.42 6.52
CA ALA A 193 -5.71 9.04 6.07
C ALA A 193 -6.25 10.08 7.06
N CYS A 194 -6.65 11.23 6.54
CA CYS A 194 -7.23 12.34 7.26
C CYS A 194 -8.59 12.66 6.64
N ARG A 195 -9.65 12.68 7.46
CA ARG A 195 -11.03 13.00 7.03
C ARG A 195 -11.57 12.10 5.91
N PHE A 196 -11.19 10.83 5.93
CA PHE A 196 -11.86 9.76 5.17
C PHE A 196 -12.52 8.77 6.14
N PRO A 197 -13.60 8.08 5.74
CA PRO A 197 -14.14 6.96 6.51
C PRO A 197 -13.10 5.86 6.70
N ASP A 198 -13.12 5.14 7.84
CA ASP A 198 -12.15 4.09 8.16
C ASP A 198 -12.06 2.98 7.10
N SER A 199 -13.13 2.76 6.33
CA SER A 199 -13.14 1.77 5.24
C SER A 199 -12.20 2.14 4.08
N VAL A 200 -11.95 3.42 3.84
CA VAL A 200 -11.11 3.89 2.72
C VAL A 200 -9.66 3.43 2.88
N PRO A 201 -8.94 3.73 3.98
CA PRO A 201 -7.57 3.26 4.13
C PRO A 201 -7.48 1.73 4.20
N GLU A 202 -8.49 1.05 4.73
CA GLU A 202 -8.55 -0.43 4.72
C GLU A 202 -8.63 -0.99 3.29
N ILE A 203 -9.46 -0.40 2.42
CA ILE A 203 -9.57 -0.82 1.01
C ILE A 203 -8.27 -0.53 0.26
N VAL A 204 -7.64 0.65 0.46
CA VAL A 204 -6.34 0.98 -0.14
C VAL A 204 -5.29 -0.06 0.27
N MET A 205 -5.14 -0.30 1.58
CA MET A 205 -4.21 -1.28 2.12
C MET A 205 -4.45 -2.68 1.52
N THR A 206 -5.71 -3.10 1.44
CA THR A 206 -6.09 -4.41 0.87
C THR A 206 -5.70 -4.53 -0.59
N ASN A 207 -5.90 -3.48 -1.40
CA ASN A 207 -5.56 -3.51 -2.82
C ASN A 207 -4.04 -3.51 -3.05
N ILE A 208 -3.26 -2.77 -2.26
CA ILE A 208 -1.78 -2.82 -2.32
C ILE A 208 -1.29 -4.22 -1.98
N LEU A 209 -1.75 -4.80 -0.86
CA LEU A 209 -1.31 -6.13 -0.42
C LEU A 209 -1.75 -7.28 -1.34
N ALA A 210 -2.82 -7.08 -2.12
CA ALA A 210 -3.24 -8.03 -3.14
C ALA A 210 -2.24 -8.12 -4.31
N ASN A 211 -1.48 -7.04 -4.55
CA ASN A 211 -0.43 -7.01 -5.57
C ASN A 211 0.92 -7.56 -5.04
N VAL A 212 1.07 -7.73 -3.72
CA VAL A 212 2.28 -8.29 -3.11
C VAL A 212 2.28 -9.82 -3.26
N PRO A 213 3.29 -10.40 -3.93
CA PRO A 213 3.50 -11.85 -4.03
C PRO A 213 3.58 -12.54 -2.66
N GLU A 214 3.19 -13.82 -2.64
CA GLU A 214 3.33 -14.69 -1.45
C GLU A 214 4.79 -14.99 -1.11
#